data_AF-R6HWD5-F1
#
_entry.id   AF-R6HWD5-F1
#
_cell.length_a   1.000
_cell.length_b   1.000
_cell.length_c   1.000
_cell.angle_alpha   90.00
_cell.angle_beta   90.00
_cell.angle_gamma   90.00
#
_symmetry.space_group_name_H-M   'P 1'
#
loop_
_entity.id
_entity.type
_entity.pdbx_description
1 polymer ?
#
loop_
_entity_poly.entity_id
_entity_poly.type
_entity_poly.pdbx_seq_one_letter_code
_entity_poly.pdbx_strand_id
1 'polypeptide(L)'
;MAAQPHCIRCGKCISVCPMHLMPLYLYSAERRGDLETLKRQNVLDCVECGSCAYTCPGCLPLVHSIRTAKQKLRDAAPPKPAPAPAKP
;
A
#
# COMPACT_ATOMS: atom_id res chain seq x y z
N MET A 1 25.49 -1.80 -2.52
CA MET A 1 25.12 -1.93 -1.09
C MET A 1 23.61 -2.09 -1.02
N ALA A 2 23.13 -3.30 -0.73
CA ALA A 2 21.70 -3.57 -0.56
C ALA A 2 21.26 -3.02 0.80
N ALA A 3 20.82 -1.76 0.83
CA ALA A 3 20.06 -1.25 1.96
C ALA A 3 18.74 -2.02 1.99
N GLN A 4 18.66 -3.05 2.83
CA GLN A 4 17.42 -3.76 3.12
C GLN A 4 16.38 -2.69 3.47
N PRO A 5 15.35 -2.46 2.63
CA PRO A 5 14.47 -1.33 2.82
C PRO A 5 13.62 -1.57 4.05
N HIS A 6 14.05 -1.04 5.19
CA HIS A 6 13.42 -1.24 6.48
C HIS A 6 12.57 -0.03 6.82
N CYS A 7 11.29 -0.27 7.12
CA CYS A 7 10.42 0.81 7.52
C CYS A 7 10.76 1.24 8.96
N ILE A 8 11.31 2.44 9.12
CA ILE A 8 11.53 3.06 10.43
C ILE A 8 10.26 3.65 11.07
N ARG A 9 9.07 3.33 10.53
CA ARG A 9 7.75 3.82 10.99
C ARG A 9 7.64 5.36 11.10
N CYS A 10 8.29 6.09 10.19
CA CYS A 10 8.32 7.56 10.20
C CYS A 10 6.97 8.26 9.86
N GLY A 11 5.95 7.54 9.39
CA GLY A 11 4.63 8.11 9.07
C GLY A 11 4.57 9.03 7.84
N LYS A 12 5.71 9.46 7.27
CA LYS A 12 5.81 10.41 6.16
C LYS A 12 5.03 10.00 4.91
N CYS A 13 4.96 8.69 4.65
CA CYS A 13 4.26 8.13 3.51
C CYS A 13 2.73 8.37 3.55
N ILE A 14 2.14 8.58 4.73
CA ILE A 14 0.71 8.89 4.91
C ILE A 14 0.49 10.39 4.71
N SER A 15 1.34 11.23 5.31
CA SER A 15 1.22 12.69 5.24
C SER A 15 1.38 13.26 3.82
N VAL A 16 2.18 12.62 2.97
CA VAL A 16 2.37 13.04 1.57
C VAL A 16 1.31 12.47 0.63
N CYS A 17 0.52 11.49 1.07
CA CYS A 17 -0.43 10.83 0.20
C CYS A 17 -1.68 11.71 0.05
N PRO A 18 -2.01 12.19 -1.17
CA PRO A 18 -3.17 13.06 -1.38
C PRO A 18 -4.50 12.35 -1.09
N MET A 19 -4.54 11.03 -1.30
CA MET A 19 -5.68 10.17 -0.98
C MET A 19 -5.66 9.66 0.47
N HIS A 20 -4.64 10.05 1.27
CA HIS A 20 -4.46 9.64 2.66
C HIS A 20 -4.53 8.10 2.86
N LEU A 21 -4.02 7.36 1.87
CA LEU A 21 -3.93 5.91 1.90
C LEU A 21 -2.83 5.45 2.84
N MET A 22 -2.92 4.20 3.28
CA MET A 22 -1.96 3.59 4.20
C MET A 22 -1.02 2.63 3.45
N PRO A 23 0.03 3.12 2.76
CA PRO A 23 0.87 2.31 1.87
C PRO A 23 1.64 1.22 2.61
N LEU A 24 1.94 1.41 3.90
CA LEU A 24 2.51 0.38 4.77
C LEU A 24 1.59 -0.83 4.91
N TYR A 25 0.29 -0.58 5.09
CA TYR A 25 -0.69 -1.65 5.25
C TYR A 25 -0.86 -2.41 3.93
N LEU A 26 -0.85 -1.69 2.81
CA LEU A 26 -0.88 -2.26 1.46
C LEU A 26 0.35 -3.16 1.20
N TYR A 27 1.54 -2.67 1.55
CA TYR A 27 2.79 -3.44 1.42
C TYR A 27 2.76 -4.74 2.24
N SER A 28 2.31 -4.68 3.49
CA SER A 28 2.20 -5.87 4.33
C SER A 28 1.09 -6.82 3.87
N ALA A 29 -0.05 -6.30 3.40
CA ALA A 29 -1.15 -7.10 2.89
C ALA A 29 -0.77 -7.82 1.59
N GLU A 30 -0.04 -7.15 0.68
CA GLU A 30 0.47 -7.76 -0.55
C GLU A 30 1.45 -8.90 -0.25
N ARG A 31 2.35 -8.71 0.71
CA ARG A 31 3.26 -9.78 1.19
C ARG A 31 2.53 -10.95 1.85
N ARG A 32 1.40 -10.70 2.50
CA ARG A 32 0.54 -11.75 3.09
C ARG A 32 -0.39 -12.42 2.08
N GLY A 33 -0.57 -11.82 0.90
CA GLY A 33 -1.57 -12.26 -0.07
C GLY A 33 -3.02 -11.88 0.30
N ASP A 34 -3.20 -10.96 1.25
CA ASP A 34 -4.51 -10.50 1.75
C ASP A 34 -5.17 -9.52 0.78
N LEU A 35 -5.80 -10.03 -0.27
CA LEU A 35 -6.51 -9.23 -1.27
C LEU A 35 -7.73 -8.50 -0.67
N GLU A 36 -8.41 -9.09 0.31
CA GLU A 36 -9.54 -8.45 1.00
C GLU A 36 -9.11 -7.15 1.68
N THR A 37 -7.96 -7.17 2.35
CA THR A 37 -7.39 -6.01 3.03
C THR A 37 -6.94 -4.93 2.05
N LEU A 38 -6.36 -5.33 0.91
CA LEU A 38 -5.96 -4.42 -0.16
C LEU A 38 -7.17 -3.68 -0.75
N LYS A 39 -8.28 -4.39 -0.94
CA LYS A 39 -9.54 -3.81 -1.46
C LYS A 39 -10.19 -2.87 -0.45
N ARG A 40 -10.20 -3.26 0.83
CA ARG A 40 -10.64 -2.44 1.99
C ARG A 40 -9.92 -1.11 2.10
N GLN A 41 -8.64 -1.11 1.77
CA GLN A 41 -7.80 0.07 1.77
C GLN A 41 -7.87 0.85 0.46
N ASN A 42 -8.87 0.59 -0.39
CA ASN A 42 -9.06 1.26 -1.67
C ASN A 42 -7.77 1.35 -2.50
N VAL A 43 -6.96 0.29 -2.57
CA VAL A 43 -5.69 0.32 -3.34
C VAL A 43 -5.87 0.68 -4.82
N LEU A 44 -7.08 0.48 -5.35
CA LEU A 44 -7.48 0.87 -6.70
C LEU A 44 -7.53 2.40 -6.90
N ASP A 45 -7.77 3.15 -5.83
CA ASP A 45 -7.78 4.62 -5.79
C ASP A 45 -6.36 5.20 -5.84
N CYS A 46 -5.34 4.38 -5.54
CA CYS A 46 -3.96 4.79 -5.72
C CYS A 46 -3.65 4.99 -7.21
N VAL A 47 -3.28 6.24 -7.54
CA VAL A 47 -2.85 6.68 -8.87
C VAL A 47 -1.36 6.42 -9.14
N GLU A 48 -0.68 5.68 -8.27
CA GLU A 48 0.73 5.31 -8.44
C GLU A 48 1.66 6.54 -8.59
N CYS A 49 1.34 7.64 -7.91
CA CYS A 49 2.04 8.94 -8.03
C CYS A 49 3.51 8.93 -7.58
N GLY A 50 3.99 7.86 -6.95
CA GLY A 50 5.39 7.77 -6.53
C GLY A 50 5.75 8.52 -5.25
N SER A 51 4.91 9.46 -4.77
CA SER A 51 5.25 10.35 -3.65
C SER A 51 5.60 9.61 -2.36
N CYS A 52 4.91 8.49 -2.08
CA CYS A 52 5.15 7.68 -0.88
C CYS A 52 6.49 6.93 -0.91
N ALA A 53 6.94 6.46 -2.07
CA ALA A 53 8.24 5.81 -2.24
C ALA A 53 9.37 6.84 -2.27
N TYR A 54 9.13 7.99 -2.91
CA TYR A 54 10.10 9.08 -3.00
C TYR A 54 10.41 9.70 -1.64
N THR A 55 9.40 9.93 -0.79
CA THR A 55 9.62 10.47 0.56
C THR A 55 10.16 9.44 1.55
N CYS A 56 10.21 8.15 1.19
CA CYS A 56 10.54 7.10 2.14
C CYS A 56 12.05 7.08 2.39
N PRO A 57 12.53 7.37 3.62
CA PRO A 57 13.96 7.35 3.93
C PRO A 57 14.54 5.92 3.89
N GLY A 58 13.69 4.90 3.93
CA GLY A 58 14.08 3.50 3.78
C GLY A 58 14.05 2.98 2.35
N CYS A 59 13.76 3.84 1.35
CA CYS A 59 13.62 3.45 -0.06
C CYS A 59 12.74 2.18 -0.27
N LEU A 60 11.65 2.06 0.48
CA LEU A 60 10.74 0.93 0.29
C LEU A 60 10.05 1.04 -1.08
N PRO A 61 9.98 -0.06 -1.86
CA PRO A 61 9.28 -0.09 -3.15
C PRO A 61 7.75 -0.15 -2.97
N LEU A 62 7.17 0.79 -2.22
CA LEU A 62 5.74 0.84 -1.91
C LEU A 62 4.89 0.90 -3.19
N VAL A 63 5.31 1.70 -4.17
CA VAL A 63 4.62 1.86 -5.47
C VAL A 63 4.59 0.54 -6.24
N HIS A 64 5.69 -0.22 -6.20
CA HIS A 64 5.75 -1.52 -6.87
C HIS A 64 4.79 -2.51 -6.23
N SER A 65 4.76 -2.63 -4.89
CA SER A 65 3.78 -3.49 -4.21
C SER A 65 2.34 -3.03 -4.44
N ILE A 66 2.05 -1.73 -4.50
CA ILE A 66 0.71 -1.22 -4.83
C ILE A 66 0.30 -1.65 -6.23
N ARG A 67 1.20 -1.52 -7.22
CA ARG A 67 0.95 -1.95 -8.59
C ARG A 67 0.70 -3.46 -8.69
N THR A 68 1.52 -4.26 -8.01
CA THR A 68 1.35 -5.72 -7.91
C THR A 68 0.03 -6.07 -7.23
N ALA A 69 -0.32 -5.40 -6.12
CA ALA A 69 -1.59 -5.60 -5.43
C ALA A 69 -2.80 -5.27 -6.31
N LYS A 70 -2.71 -4.19 -7.11
CA LYS A 70 -3.75 -3.77 -8.06
C LYS A 70 -3.93 -4.80 -9.17
N GLN A 71 -2.83 -5.39 -9.67
CA GLN A 71 -2.89 -6.51 -10.62
C GLN A 71 -3.50 -7.76 -9.99
N LYS A 72 -3.05 -8.17 -8.80
CA LYS A 72 -3.61 -9.33 -8.07
C LYS A 72 -5.10 -9.17 -7.78
N LEU A 73 -5.55 -7.97 -7.44
CA LEU A 73 -6.98 -7.69 -7.24
C LEU A 73 -7.82 -7.72 -8.52
N ARG A 74 -7.24 -7.32 -9.65
CA ARG A 74 -7.89 -7.41 -10.97
C ARG A 74 -8.02 -8.86 -11.42
N ASP A 75 -6.99 -9.66 -11.16
CA ASP A 75 -6.97 -11.10 -11.46
C ASP A 75 -7.95 -11.90 -10.58
N ALA A 76 -8.08 -11.53 -9.30
CA ALA A 76 -8.83 -12.30 -8.30
C ALA A 76 -10.33 -11.93 -8.10
N ALA A 77 -11.03 -11.36 -9.07
CA ALA A 77 -12.45 -10.99 -8.86
C ALA A 77 -13.36 -12.19 -8.53
N PRO A 78 -14.33 -12.14 -7.57
CA PRO A 78 -14.47 -11.37 -6.33
C PRO A 78 -14.46 -12.27 -5.06
N PRO A 79 -13.96 -11.78 -3.91
CA PRO A 79 -14.78 -11.85 -2.70
C PRO A 79 -14.95 -10.48 -2.05
N LYS A 80 -15.88 -10.44 -1.12
CA LYS A 80 -16.79 -9.34 -0.83
C LYS A 80 -16.10 -8.15 -0.13
N PRO A 81 -16.56 -6.91 -0.36
CA PRO A 81 -16.08 -5.76 0.38
C PRO A 81 -16.58 -5.89 1.81
N ALA A 82 -15.68 -6.15 2.74
CA ALA A 82 -15.99 -6.02 4.15
C ALA A 82 -15.30 -4.73 4.68
N PRO A 83 -15.79 -4.09 5.75
CA PRO A 83 -15.68 -2.65 5.95
C PRO A 83 -14.37 -2.17 6.61
N ALA A 84 -13.63 -1.30 5.90
CA ALA A 84 -12.53 -0.41 6.32
C ALA A 84 -11.97 -0.54 7.76
N PRO A 85 -10.65 -0.69 7.97
CA PRO A 85 -10.09 -0.51 9.30
C PRO A 85 -10.26 0.95 9.73
N ALA A 86 -10.88 1.08 10.90
CA ALA A 86 -11.18 2.31 11.61
C ALA A 86 -9.97 3.26 11.69
N LYS A 87 -10.21 4.54 11.34
CA LYS A 87 -9.40 5.68 11.79
C LYS A 87 -9.76 5.97 13.26
N PRO A 88 -8.81 6.00 14.21
CA PRO A 88 -8.90 6.91 15.35
C PRO A 88 -8.51 8.34 14.94
#